data_AF-A0A382ED01-F1
#
_entry.id   AF-A0A382ED01-F1
#
_cell.length_a   1.000
_cell.length_b   1.000
_cell.length_c   1.000
_cell.angle_alpha   90.00
_cell.angle_beta   90.00
_cell.angle_gamma   90.00
#
_symmetry.space_group_name_H-M   'P 1'
#
loop_
_entity.id
_entity.type
_entity.pdbx_description
1 polymer ?
#
loop_
_entity_poly.entity_id
_entity_poly.type
_entity_poly.pdbx_seq_one_letter_code
_entity_poly.pdbx_strand_id
1 'polypeptide(L)'
;VTVLAETTVGQVASEHPIATRVFARHQIDFCCGGGRPIADICAAMGLDTAAILQEINVELSTADSDVDQWNEAPLPDLIEHIVRTYHRSLDEELPRLEFMARKVLRVHGDKAPDILPALVSTLLGLRTELKEHMAKEENILFPMIL
;
A
#
# COMPACT_ATOMS: atom_id res chain seq x y z
N VAL A 1 21.23 10.31 2.85
CA VAL A 1 20.15 11.28 2.59
C VAL A 1 19.56 11.68 3.94
N THR A 2 19.26 12.96 4.17
CA THR A 2 18.73 13.42 5.46
C THR A 2 17.26 13.78 5.27
N VAL A 3 16.37 12.99 5.87
CA VAL A 3 14.93 13.29 5.94
C VAL A 3 14.70 14.27 7.08
N LEU A 4 13.93 15.33 6.82
CA LEU A 4 13.63 16.37 7.81
C LEU A 4 12.23 16.18 8.41
N ALA A 5 11.99 16.79 9.56
CA ALA A 5 10.72 16.62 10.29
C ALA A 5 9.53 17.27 9.55
N GLU A 6 9.81 18.31 8.77
CA GLU A 6 8.88 19.02 7.90
C GLU A 6 8.61 18.30 6.57
N THR A 7 9.44 17.31 6.19
CA THR A 7 9.20 16.50 5.00
C THR A 7 7.90 15.72 5.17
N THR A 8 7.09 15.67 4.11
CA THR A 8 5.83 14.92 4.15
C THR A 8 6.08 13.42 4.07
N VAL A 9 5.24 12.62 4.72
CA VAL A 9 5.39 11.15 4.68
C VAL A 9 5.23 10.59 3.27
N GLY A 10 4.40 11.22 2.43
CA GLY A 10 4.24 10.86 1.03
C GLY A 10 5.50 11.13 0.20
N GLN A 11 6.16 12.27 0.43
CA GLN A 11 7.44 12.56 -0.23
C GLN A 11 8.50 11.52 0.13
N VAL A 12 8.64 11.21 1.43
CA VAL A 12 9.59 10.18 1.88
C VAL A 12 9.25 8.81 1.33
N ALA A 13 7.96 8.44 1.27
CA ALA A 13 7.54 7.16 0.70
C ALA A 13 7.88 7.04 -0.79
N SER A 14 7.73 8.13 -1.56
CA SER A 14 8.00 8.11 -3.00
C SER A 14 9.49 8.19 -3.33
N GLU A 15 10.26 9.03 -2.63
CA GLU A 15 11.71 9.15 -2.82
C GLU A 15 12.46 7.95 -2.24
N HIS A 16 11.93 7.35 -1.18
CA HIS A 16 12.54 6.25 -0.46
C HIS A 16 11.52 5.16 -0.10
N PRO A 17 11.13 4.29 -1.05
CA PRO A 17 10.16 3.22 -0.82
C PRO A 17 10.47 2.32 0.39
N ILE A 18 11.75 2.10 0.74
CA ILE A 18 12.13 1.31 1.92
C ILE A 18 11.64 1.94 3.25
N ALA A 19 11.51 3.27 3.31
CA ALA A 19 11.06 4.00 4.49
C ALA A 19 9.58 3.70 4.82
N THR A 20 8.79 3.22 3.85
CA THR A 20 7.40 2.78 4.08
C THR A 20 7.31 1.66 5.11
N ARG A 21 8.37 0.88 5.32
CA ARG A 21 8.45 -0.15 6.38
C ARG A 21 8.40 0.46 7.78
N VAL A 22 9.03 1.62 7.98
CA VAL A 22 8.94 2.37 9.25
C VAL A 22 7.51 2.83 9.46
N PHE A 23 6.92 3.45 8.43
CA PHE A 23 5.54 3.93 8.51
C PHE A 23 4.55 2.80 8.80
N ALA A 24 4.70 1.64 8.16
CA ALA A 24 3.87 0.47 8.41
C ALA A 24 4.01 -0.06 9.85
N ARG A 25 5.23 -0.11 10.40
CA ARG A 25 5.48 -0.52 11.80
C ARG A 25 4.77 0.38 12.81
N HIS A 26 4.70 1.68 12.52
CA HIS A 26 4.09 2.69 13.38
C HIS A 26 2.65 3.04 13.00
N GLN A 27 2.05 2.34 12.04
CA GLN A 27 0.69 2.59 11.53
C GLN A 27 0.49 4.02 10.99
N ILE A 28 1.55 4.62 10.46
CA ILE A 28 1.51 5.93 9.81
C ILE A 28 0.97 5.74 8.39
N ASP A 29 -0.15 6.40 8.08
CA ASP A 29 -0.74 6.42 6.74
C ASP A 29 0.02 7.38 5.81
N PHE A 30 0.90 6.81 5.00
CA PHE A 30 1.67 7.52 3.97
C PHE A 30 0.99 7.49 2.59
N CYS A 31 -0.09 6.73 2.42
CA CYS A 31 -0.76 6.56 1.13
C CYS A 31 -1.86 7.60 0.94
N CYS A 32 -2.87 7.63 1.81
CA CYS A 32 -3.95 8.61 1.74
C CYS A 32 -3.60 9.89 2.52
N GLY A 33 -2.93 9.73 3.66
CA GLY A 33 -2.43 10.81 4.51
C GLY A 33 -1.10 11.43 4.08
N GLY A 34 -0.60 11.09 2.88
CA GLY A 34 0.74 11.40 2.37
C GLY A 34 1.18 12.86 2.50
N GLY A 35 0.25 13.81 2.38
CA GLY A 35 0.56 15.25 2.35
C GLY A 35 0.92 15.89 3.69
N ARG A 36 0.97 15.14 4.79
CA ARG A 36 1.23 15.68 6.13
C ARG A 36 2.71 15.56 6.51
N PRO A 37 3.30 16.58 7.17
CA PRO A 37 4.66 16.51 7.73
C PRO A 37 4.81 15.36 8.74
N ILE A 38 6.01 14.77 8.79
CA ILE A 38 6.35 13.71 9.76
C ILE A 38 6.13 14.20 11.20
N ALA A 39 6.58 15.43 11.51
CA ALA A 39 6.40 16.03 12.84
C ALA A 39 4.94 16.08 13.27
N ASP A 40 4.05 16.51 12.37
CA ASP A 40 2.62 16.67 12.67
C ASP A 40 1.92 15.33 12.88
N ILE A 41 2.31 14.31 12.12
CA ILE A 41 1.80 12.94 12.29
C ILE A 41 2.28 12.38 13.63
N CYS A 42 3.58 12.52 13.93
CA CYS A 42 4.15 12.05 15.18
C CYS A 42 3.47 12.70 16.39
N ALA A 43 3.29 14.03 16.36
CA ALA A 43 2.60 14.77 17.41
C ALA A 43 1.15 14.30 17.60
N ALA A 44 0.41 14.07 16.51
CA ALA A 44 -0.96 13.59 16.55
C ALA A 44 -1.08 12.15 17.10
N MET A 45 -0.08 11.31 16.87
CA MET A 45 -0.05 9.91 17.28
C MET A 45 0.67 9.67 18.61
N GLY A 46 1.26 10.72 19.21
CA GLY A 46 2.07 10.60 20.43
C GLY A 46 3.40 9.86 20.22
N LEU A 47 3.94 9.89 19.01
CA LEU A 47 5.23 9.29 18.65
C LEU A 47 6.37 10.30 18.83
N ASP A 48 7.56 9.82 19.16
CA ASP A 48 8.77 10.64 19.19
C ASP A 48 9.31 10.84 17.76
N THR A 49 9.19 12.06 17.24
CA THR A 49 9.67 12.42 15.90
C THR A 49 11.15 12.11 15.71
N ALA A 50 12.00 12.33 16.72
CA ALA A 50 13.44 12.08 16.59
C ALA A 50 13.72 10.58 16.43
N ALA A 51 13.01 9.73 17.17
CA ALA A 51 13.11 8.28 17.05
C ALA A 51 12.66 7.79 15.66
N ILE A 52 11.54 8.31 15.15
CA ILE A 52 11.05 7.95 13.81
C ILE A 52 12.05 8.35 12.73
N LEU A 53 12.60 9.56 12.78
CA LEU A 53 13.62 10.02 11.82
C LEU A 53 14.89 9.15 11.89
N GLN A 54 15.29 8.71 13.08
CA GLN A 54 16.42 7.80 13.24
C GLN A 54 16.14 6.43 12.62
N GLU A 55 14.96 5.86 12.84
CA GLU A 55 14.56 4.59 12.21
C GLU A 55 14.53 4.67 10.69
N ILE A 56 14.00 5.77 10.14
CA ILE A 56 14.02 6.04 8.69
C ILE A 56 15.47 6.04 8.20
N ASN A 57 16.36 6.80 8.84
CA ASN A 57 17.75 6.89 8.41
C ASN A 57 18.49 5.54 8.47
N VAL A 58 18.16 4.68 9.45
CA VAL A 58 18.70 3.32 9.52
C VAL A 58 18.25 2.49 8.30
N GLU A 59 16.96 2.47 7.97
CA GLU A 59 16.47 1.73 6.80
C GLU A 59 17.10 2.26 5.50
N LEU A 60 17.20 3.58 5.34
CA LEU A 60 17.85 4.21 4.18
C LEU A 60 19.32 3.81 4.02
N SER A 61 20.04 3.59 5.13
CA SER A 61 21.44 3.15 5.08
C SER A 61 21.62 1.71 4.60
N THR A 62 20.53 0.93 4.59
CA THR A 62 20.49 -0.47 4.13
C THR A 62 19.91 -0.64 2.74
N ALA A 63 19.49 0.46 2.10
CA ALA A 63 18.89 0.43 0.77
C ALA A 63 19.94 0.13 -0.31
N ASP A 64 19.62 -0.81 -1.20
CA ASP A 64 20.32 -0.91 -2.49
C ASP A 64 20.01 0.32 -3.35
N SER A 65 20.99 0.78 -4.13
CA SER A 65 20.91 2.00 -4.93
C SER A 65 20.01 1.89 -6.17
N ASP A 66 19.41 0.73 -6.42
CA ASP A 66 18.72 0.40 -7.67
C ASP A 66 17.19 0.39 -7.51
N VAL A 67 16.66 1.43 -6.86
CA VAL A 67 15.22 1.63 -6.72
C VAL A 67 14.72 2.54 -7.83
N ASP A 68 13.75 2.06 -8.61
CA ASP A 68 13.10 2.84 -9.67
C ASP A 68 12.53 4.16 -9.10
N GLN A 69 13.00 5.30 -9.63
CA GLN A 69 12.51 6.62 -9.24
C GLN A 69 11.24 6.98 -10.02
N TRP A 70 10.10 6.46 -9.57
CA TRP A 70 8.81 6.71 -10.20
C TRP A 70 8.38 8.18 -10.23
N ASN A 71 8.92 9.02 -9.35
CA ASN A 71 8.68 10.47 -9.34
C ASN A 71 9.22 11.19 -10.59
N GLU A 72 10.24 10.61 -11.23
CA GLU A 72 10.87 11.18 -12.43
C GLU A 72 10.50 10.41 -13.70
N ALA A 73 9.82 9.27 -13.55
CA ALA A 73 9.43 8.42 -14.66
C ALA A 73 8.31 9.06 -15.50
N PRO A 74 8.31 8.87 -16.83
CA PRO A 74 7.17 9.22 -17.66
C PRO A 74 5.88 8.54 -17.18
N LEU A 75 4.76 9.26 -17.20
CA LEU A 75 3.45 8.71 -16.81
C LEU A 75 3.07 7.42 -17.56
N PRO A 76 3.37 7.24 -18.86
CA PRO A 76 3.10 5.97 -19.54
C PRO A 76 3.84 4.78 -18.92
N ASP A 77 5.08 4.97 -18.50
CA ASP A 77 5.90 3.91 -17.91
C ASP A 77 5.41 3.56 -16.50
N LEU A 78 5.00 4.56 -15.72
CA LEU A 78 4.39 4.35 -14.40
C LEU A 78 3.04 3.63 -14.52
N ILE A 79 2.19 4.02 -15.47
CA ILE A 79 0.90 3.35 -15.72
C ILE A 79 1.12 1.89 -16.10
N GLU A 80 2.03 1.61 -17.04
CA GLU A 80 2.35 0.24 -17.44
C GLU A 80 2.90 -0.58 -16.27
N HIS A 81 3.76 0.03 -15.45
CA HIS A 81 4.26 -0.62 -14.23
C HIS A 81 3.13 -0.95 -13.25
N ILE A 82 2.21 -0.03 -13.00
CA ILE A 82 1.08 -0.25 -12.08
C ILE A 82 0.22 -1.44 -12.56
N VAL A 83 -0.13 -1.44 -13.85
CA VAL A 83 -0.94 -2.50 -14.44
C VAL A 83 -0.21 -3.84 -14.36
N ARG A 84 1.03 -3.90 -14.87
CA ARG A 84 1.78 -5.16 -14.99
C ARG A 84 2.17 -5.75 -13.63
N THR A 85 2.57 -4.92 -12.69
CA THR A 85 3.12 -5.36 -11.40
C THR A 85 2.03 -5.58 -10.35
N TYR A 86 0.96 -4.78 -10.34
CA TYR A 86 -0.07 -4.86 -9.30
C TYR A 86 -1.39 -5.42 -9.84
N HIS A 87 -1.96 -4.85 -10.91
CA HIS A 87 -3.28 -5.29 -11.38
C HIS A 87 -3.27 -6.73 -11.89
N ARG A 88 -2.28 -7.08 -12.74
CA ARG A 88 -2.17 -8.43 -13.30
C ARG A 88 -1.92 -9.49 -12.24
N SER A 89 -1.17 -9.18 -11.18
CA SER A 89 -1.00 -10.13 -10.07
C SER A 89 -2.31 -10.38 -9.31
N LEU A 90 -3.17 -9.37 -9.18
CA LEU A 90 -4.48 -9.51 -8.52
C LEU A 90 -5.49 -10.33 -9.35
N ASP A 91 -5.34 -10.39 -10.67
CA ASP A 91 -6.18 -11.24 -11.53
C ASP A 91 -6.07 -12.73 -11.15
N GLU A 92 -4.90 -13.17 -10.70
CA GLU A 92 -4.64 -14.55 -10.26
C GLU A 92 -4.88 -14.75 -8.75
N GLU A 93 -4.43 -13.80 -7.93
CA GLU A 93 -4.47 -13.95 -6.47
C GLU A 93 -5.89 -13.84 -5.90
N LEU A 94 -6.72 -12.95 -6.43
CA LEU A 94 -8.08 -12.73 -5.91
C LEU A 94 -8.99 -13.97 -6.07
N PRO A 95 -9.07 -14.63 -7.25
CA PRO A 95 -9.80 -15.90 -7.38
C PRO A 95 -9.25 -17.02 -6.47
N ARG A 96 -7.92 -17.06 -6.29
CA ARG A 96 -7.26 -18.06 -5.43
C ARG A 96 -7.65 -17.86 -3.96
N LEU A 97 -7.60 -16.63 -3.47
CA LEU A 97 -8.02 -16.27 -2.11
C LEU A 97 -9.50 -16.55 -1.88
N GLU A 98 -10.37 -16.22 -2.85
CA GLU A 98 -11.78 -16.58 -2.78
C GLU A 98 -11.99 -18.09 -2.63
N PHE A 99 -11.31 -18.89 -3.46
CA PHE A 99 -11.41 -20.35 -3.39
C PHE A 99 -10.98 -20.86 -2.01
N MET A 100 -9.85 -20.38 -1.49
CA MET A 100 -9.34 -20.76 -0.17
C MET A 100 -10.31 -20.36 0.95
N ALA A 101 -10.83 -19.14 0.92
CA ALA A 101 -11.74 -18.62 1.94
C ALA A 101 -13.05 -19.42 1.97
N ARG A 102 -13.64 -19.72 0.80
CA ARG A 102 -14.84 -20.58 0.69
C ARG A 102 -14.57 -21.99 1.18
N LYS A 103 -13.39 -22.56 0.88
CA LYS A 103 -13.00 -23.89 1.34
C LYS A 103 -12.87 -23.94 2.87
N VAL A 104 -12.24 -22.93 3.48
CA VAL A 104 -12.12 -22.81 4.94
C VAL A 104 -13.49 -22.70 5.58
N LEU A 105 -14.36 -21.83 5.07
CA LEU A 105 -15.73 -21.69 5.58
C LEU A 105 -16.50 -23.01 5.49
N ARG A 106 -16.39 -23.74 4.39
CA ARG A 106 -17.07 -25.04 4.22
C ARG A 106 -16.59 -26.10 5.21
N VAL A 107 -15.29 -26.16 5.51
CA VAL A 107 -14.70 -27.23 6.34
C VAL A 107 -14.66 -26.86 7.82
N HIS A 108 -14.67 -25.57 8.15
CA HIS A 108 -14.46 -25.06 9.51
C HIS A 108 -15.52 -24.06 9.97
N GLY A 109 -16.57 -23.80 9.19
CA GLY A 109 -17.62 -22.84 9.51
C GLY A 109 -18.23 -23.06 10.91
N ASP A 110 -18.50 -24.31 11.27
CA ASP A 110 -19.07 -24.66 12.58
C ASP A 110 -18.16 -24.31 13.76
N LYS A 111 -16.85 -24.19 13.54
CA LYS A 111 -15.88 -23.82 14.60
C LYS A 111 -15.89 -22.32 14.91
N ALA A 112 -16.39 -21.50 13.99
CA ALA A 112 -16.39 -20.05 14.09
C ALA A 112 -17.58 -19.46 13.30
N PRO A 113 -18.82 -19.73 13.74
CA PRO A 113 -20.04 -19.50 12.96
C PRO A 113 -20.31 -18.02 12.67
N ASP A 114 -19.80 -17.10 13.49
CA ASP A 114 -19.98 -15.66 13.28
C ASP A 114 -18.78 -14.99 12.58
N ILE A 115 -17.59 -15.57 12.72
CA ILE A 115 -16.33 -14.97 12.24
C ILE A 115 -16.06 -15.36 10.79
N LEU A 116 -16.15 -16.65 10.46
CA LEU A 116 -15.78 -17.13 9.12
C LEU A 116 -16.72 -16.62 8.02
N PRO A 117 -18.06 -16.59 8.20
CA PRO A 117 -18.94 -15.99 7.20
C PRO A 117 -18.65 -14.50 6.99
N ALA A 118 -18.44 -13.74 8.07
CA ALA A 118 -18.12 -12.32 7.99
C ALA A 118 -16.79 -12.08 7.24
N LEU A 119 -15.74 -12.83 7.57
CA LEU A 119 -14.45 -12.77 6.88
C LEU A 119 -14.58 -13.04 5.38
N VAL A 120 -15.30 -14.11 5.00
CA VAL A 120 -15.53 -14.44 3.58
C VAL A 120 -16.31 -13.34 2.90
N SER A 121 -17.36 -12.81 3.53
CA SER A 121 -18.15 -11.70 2.99
C SER A 121 -17.29 -10.46 2.74
N THR A 122 -16.47 -10.06 3.71
CA THR A 122 -15.56 -8.92 3.58
C THR A 122 -14.56 -9.11 2.45
N LEU A 123 -13.94 -10.29 2.34
CA LEU A 123 -13.00 -10.60 1.26
C LEU A 123 -13.68 -10.51 -0.13
N LEU A 124 -14.90 -11.04 -0.26
CA LEU A 124 -15.65 -10.99 -1.51
C LEU A 124 -16.09 -9.58 -1.89
N GLY A 125 -16.43 -8.75 -0.90
CA GLY A 125 -16.68 -7.33 -1.09
C GLY A 125 -15.44 -6.62 -1.62
N LEU A 126 -14.31 -6.73 -0.92
CA LEU A 126 -13.02 -6.15 -1.33
C LEU A 126 -12.62 -6.59 -2.74
N ARG A 127 -12.78 -7.88 -3.06
CA ARG A 127 -12.52 -8.41 -4.40
C ARG A 127 -13.32 -7.66 -5.47
N THR A 128 -14.61 -7.48 -5.24
CA THR A 128 -15.51 -6.83 -6.19
C THR A 128 -15.10 -5.37 -6.39
N GLU A 129 -14.88 -4.65 -5.29
CA GLU A 129 -14.48 -3.24 -5.32
C GLU A 129 -13.14 -3.04 -6.05
N LEU A 130 -12.13 -3.87 -5.77
CA LEU A 130 -10.82 -3.79 -6.44
C LEU A 130 -10.95 -4.04 -7.94
N LYS A 131 -11.71 -5.06 -8.36
CA LYS A 131 -11.88 -5.36 -9.79
C LYS A 131 -12.58 -4.23 -10.53
N GLU A 132 -13.62 -3.64 -9.92
CA GLU A 132 -14.31 -2.48 -10.50
C GLU A 132 -13.42 -1.24 -10.55
N HIS A 133 -12.61 -1.01 -9.51
CA HIS A 133 -11.66 0.09 -9.43
C HIS A 133 -10.61 0.01 -10.55
N MET A 134 -9.88 -1.11 -10.63
CA MET A 134 -8.85 -1.33 -11.64
C MET A 134 -9.41 -1.25 -13.06
N ALA A 135 -10.64 -1.75 -13.28
CA ALA A 135 -11.30 -1.65 -14.58
C ALA A 135 -11.61 -0.18 -14.96
N LYS A 136 -11.98 0.67 -14.01
CA LYS A 136 -12.17 2.11 -14.27
C LYS A 136 -10.84 2.79 -14.56
N GLU A 137 -9.78 2.40 -13.85
CA GLU A 137 -8.44 2.91 -14.11
C GLU A 137 -7.97 2.56 -15.53
N GLU A 138 -7.96 1.28 -15.87
CA GLU A 138 -7.45 0.79 -17.16
C GLU A 138 -8.28 1.24 -18.37
N ASN A 139 -9.60 1.33 -18.25
CA ASN A 139 -10.48 1.63 -19.39
C ASN A 139 -10.84 3.11 -19.53
N ILE A 140 -10.69 3.91 -18.47
CA ILE A 140 -11.14 5.31 -18.45
C ILE A 140 -10.02 6.25 -18.00
N LEU A 141 -9.51 6.10 -16.77
CA LEU A 141 -8.60 7.08 -16.19
C LEU A 141 -7.22 7.09 -16.87
N PHE A 142 -6.57 5.94 -16.97
CA PHE A 142 -5.25 5.83 -17.58
C PHE A 142 -5.26 6.27 -19.05
N PRO A 143 -6.25 5.89 -19.89
CA PRO A 143 -6.39 6.45 -21.23
C PRO A 143 -6.61 7.97 -21.29
N MET A 144 -7.18 8.58 -20.25
CA MET A 144 -7.36 10.05 -20.19
C MET A 144 -6.09 10.78 -19.74
N ILE A 145 -5.16 10.10 -19.06
CA ILE A 145 -3.87 10.65 -18.63
C ILE A 145 -2.86 10.65 -19.79
N LEU A 146 -2.94 9.65 -20.67
CA LEU A 146 -2.11 9.48 -21.87
C LEU A 146 -2.54 10.40 -23.01
#